data_AF-A0A967GZ14-F1
#
_entry.id   AF-A0A967GZ14-F1
#
_cell.length_a   1.000
_cell.length_b   1.000
_cell.length_c   1.000
_cell.angle_alpha   90.00
_cell.angle_beta   90.00
_cell.angle_gamma   90.00
#
_symmetry.space_group_name_H-M   'P 1'
#
loop_
_entity.id
_entity.type
_entity.pdbx_description
1 polymer ?
#
loop_
_entity_poly.entity_id
_entity_poly.type
_entity_poly.pdbx_seq_one_letter_code
_entity_poly.pdbx_strand_id
1 'polypeptide(L)'
;LTVVKDVAAATEKAVTRTDDPIELLEFAVEAAGDSVERTPELLPVLKEAGVVDSGGKGFFFLLEGMTRWINGQPLDVPVAEVKPLDALKLDHT
;
A
#
# COMPACT_ATOMS: atom_id res chain seq x y z
N LEU A 1 -9.21 -0.38 10.43
CA LEU A 1 -8.79 -0.42 9.02
C LEU A 1 -8.14 -1.76 8.74
N THR A 2 -8.54 -2.47 7.69
CA THR A 2 -8.05 -3.84 7.40
C THR A 2 -6.54 -3.86 7.15
N VAL A 3 -6.03 -2.87 6.40
CA VAL A 3 -4.60 -2.72 6.12
C VAL A 3 -3.75 -2.59 7.37
N VAL A 4 -4.13 -1.73 8.32
CA VAL A 4 -3.37 -1.54 9.57
C VAL A 4 -3.34 -2.83 10.41
N LYS A 5 -4.44 -3.60 10.42
CA LYS A 5 -4.49 -4.89 11.13
C LYS A 5 -3.56 -5.92 10.49
N ASP A 6 -3.57 -6.01 9.16
CA ASP A 6 -2.69 -6.92 8.41
C ASP A 6 -1.22 -6.58 8.64
N VAL A 7 -0.87 -5.29 8.59
CA VAL A 7 0.49 -4.80 8.84
C VAL A 7 0.94 -5.09 10.26
N ALA A 8 0.09 -4.86 11.26
CA ALA A 8 0.41 -5.20 12.65
C ALA A 8 0.69 -6.70 12.81
N ALA A 9 -0.18 -7.56 12.27
CA ALA A 9 0.01 -9.01 12.34
C ALA A 9 1.24 -9.51 11.58
N ALA A 10 1.59 -8.88 10.45
CA ALA A 10 2.79 -9.21 9.70
C ALA A 10 4.06 -8.78 10.46
N THR A 11 4.07 -7.57 11.02
CA THR A 11 5.19 -7.02 11.78
C THR A 11 5.43 -7.82 13.07
N GLU A 12 4.36 -8.20 13.78
CA GLU A 12 4.44 -9.09 14.95
C GLU A 12 5.05 -10.46 14.64
N LYS A 13 4.92 -10.96 13.40
CA LYS A 13 5.63 -12.16 12.97
C LYS A 13 7.08 -11.87 12.62
N ALA A 14 7.35 -10.71 12.01
CA ALA A 14 8.69 -10.31 11.59
C ALA A 14 9.66 -10.14 12.78
N VAL A 15 9.18 -9.76 13.97
CA VAL A 15 10.03 -9.67 15.18
C VAL A 15 10.69 -10.98 15.60
N THR A 16 10.19 -12.12 15.10
CA THR A 16 10.83 -13.44 15.32
C THR A 16 12.06 -13.66 14.44
N ARG A 17 12.24 -12.82 13.41
CA ARG A 17 13.30 -12.92 12.40
C ARG A 17 14.35 -11.83 12.55
N THR A 18 13.95 -10.64 13.01
CA THR A 18 14.83 -9.47 13.13
C THR A 18 14.35 -8.55 14.24
N ASP A 19 15.28 -7.88 14.93
CA ASP A 19 15.05 -6.80 15.89
C ASP A 19 15.49 -5.43 15.34
N ASP A 20 15.97 -5.37 14.09
CA ASP A 20 16.32 -4.11 13.43
C ASP A 20 15.03 -3.33 13.09
N PRO A 21 14.84 -2.12 13.64
CA PRO A 21 13.67 -1.30 13.37
C PRO A 21 13.53 -0.91 11.89
N ILE A 22 14.63 -0.82 11.14
CA ILE A 22 14.61 -0.51 9.71
C ILE A 22 14.08 -1.71 8.93
N GLU A 23 14.59 -2.92 9.19
CA GLU A 23 14.09 -4.13 8.55
C GLU A 23 12.61 -4.38 8.89
N LEU A 24 12.20 -4.15 10.15
CA LEU A 24 10.80 -4.25 10.55
C LEU A 24 9.90 -3.25 9.80
N LEU A 25 10.38 -2.04 9.55
CA LEU A 25 9.67 -1.05 8.76
C LEU A 25 9.54 -1.49 7.29
N GLU A 26 10.58 -2.09 6.70
CA GLU A 26 10.52 -2.64 5.34
C GLU A 26 9.47 -3.75 5.23
N PHE A 27 9.42 -4.68 6.20
CA PHE A 27 8.34 -5.69 6.28
C PHE A 27 6.96 -5.06 6.39
N ALA A 28 6.82 -3.97 7.16
CA ALA A 28 5.56 -3.27 7.31
C ALA A 28 5.10 -2.62 5.98
N VAL A 29 6.02 -2.07 5.19
CA VAL A 29 5.73 -1.51 3.85
C VAL A 29 5.23 -2.60 2.90
N GLU A 30 5.90 -3.75 2.85
CA GLU A 30 5.51 -4.90 2.02
C GLU A 30 4.10 -5.36 2.39
N ALA A 31 3.84 -5.61 3.68
CA ALA A 31 2.54 -6.04 4.16
C ALA A 31 1.43 -5.01 3.88
N ALA A 32 1.74 -3.72 3.94
CA ALA A 32 0.79 -2.66 3.62
C ALA A 32 0.43 -2.67 2.13
N GLY A 33 1.42 -2.84 1.24
CA GLY A 33 1.23 -2.95 -0.20
C GLY A 33 0.30 -4.12 -0.55
N ASP A 34 0.66 -5.31 -0.08
CA ASP A 34 -0.11 -6.53 -0.30
C ASP A 34 -1.55 -6.42 0.21
N SER A 35 -1.74 -5.82 1.40
CA SER A 35 -3.07 -5.66 1.97
C SER A 35 -3.92 -4.66 1.18
N VAL A 36 -3.33 -3.58 0.70
CA VAL A 36 -4.01 -2.59 -0.16
C VAL A 36 -4.46 -3.23 -1.46
N GLU A 37 -3.65 -4.08 -2.09
CA GLU A 37 -4.01 -4.79 -3.31
C GLU A 37 -5.20 -5.74 -3.13
N ARG A 38 -5.37 -6.31 -1.93
CA ARG A 38 -6.51 -7.17 -1.59
C ARG A 38 -7.79 -6.39 -1.25
N THR A 39 -7.73 -5.09 -1.03
CA THR A 39 -8.92 -4.29 -0.64
C THR A 39 -10.12 -4.39 -1.60
N PRO A 40 -9.96 -4.53 -2.93
CA PRO A 40 -11.08 -4.79 -3.82
C PRO A 40 -11.79 -6.12 -3.52
N GLU A 41 -11.10 -7.14 -3.02
CA GLU A 41 -11.69 -8.43 -2.67
C GLU A 41 -12.55 -8.36 -1.41
N LEU A 42 -12.31 -7.36 -0.56
CA LEU A 42 -12.99 -7.20 0.73
C LEU A 42 -14.31 -6.42 0.63
N LEU A 43 -14.46 -5.59 -0.41
CA LEU A 43 -15.60 -4.69 -0.58
C LEU A 43 -16.08 -4.68 -2.05
N PRO A 44 -17.32 -5.11 -2.34
CA PRO A 44 -17.83 -5.17 -3.71
C PRO A 44 -17.72 -3.87 -4.50
N VAL A 45 -17.96 -2.72 -3.86
CA VAL A 45 -17.89 -1.39 -4.49
C VAL A 45 -16.49 -1.04 -5.00
N LEU A 46 -15.43 -1.45 -4.29
CA LEU A 46 -14.05 -1.23 -4.71
C LEU A 46 -13.71 -2.13 -5.91
N LYS A 47 -14.19 -3.37 -5.89
CA LYS A 47 -14.06 -4.32 -6.99
C LYS A 47 -14.70 -3.82 -8.28
N GLU A 48 -15.94 -3.34 -8.19
CA GLU A 48 -16.70 -2.82 -9.34
C GLU A 48 -16.03 -1.58 -9.94
N ALA A 49 -15.50 -0.69 -9.10
CA ALA A 49 -14.78 0.50 -9.53
C ALA A 49 -13.34 0.21 -10.02
N GLY A 50 -12.81 -0.98 -9.78
CA GLY A 50 -11.42 -1.32 -10.11
C GLY A 50 -10.39 -0.48 -9.33
N VAL A 51 -10.75 -0.02 -8.13
CA VAL A 51 -9.91 0.83 -7.27
C VAL A 51 -9.61 0.16 -5.93
N VAL A 52 -8.56 0.62 -5.27
CA VAL A 52 -8.19 0.20 -3.90
C VAL A 52 -8.71 1.17 -2.86
N ASP A 53 -8.69 0.75 -1.58
CA ASP A 53 -9.03 1.63 -0.45
C ASP A 53 -8.01 2.78 -0.32
N SER A 54 -8.49 4.02 -0.41
CA SER A 54 -7.64 5.20 -0.36
C SER A 54 -7.01 5.43 1.02
N GLY A 55 -7.70 5.03 2.10
CA GLY A 55 -7.17 5.11 3.46
C GLY A 55 -5.99 4.16 3.66
N GLY A 56 -6.13 2.92 3.21
CA GLY A 56 -5.07 1.90 3.19
C GLY A 56 -3.90 2.33 2.32
N LYS A 57 -4.16 2.85 1.12
CA LYS A 57 -3.10 3.34 0.22
C LYS A 57 -2.34 4.53 0.82
N GLY A 58 -3.05 5.45 1.49
CA GLY A 58 -2.42 6.55 2.23
C GLY A 58 -1.51 6.07 3.35
N PHE A 59 -1.91 5.04 4.10
CA PHE A 59 -1.07 4.41 5.12
C PHE A 59 0.17 3.75 4.53
N PHE A 60 0.04 3.03 3.42
CA PHE A 60 1.17 2.48 2.68
C PHE A 60 2.19 3.57 2.30
N PHE A 61 1.74 4.69 1.72
CA PHE A 61 2.63 5.79 1.34
C PHE A 61 3.35 6.43 2.52
N LEU A 62 2.72 6.48 3.70
CA LEU A 62 3.36 6.98 4.91
C LEU A 62 4.58 6.11 5.28
N LEU A 63 4.39 4.78 5.31
CA LEU A 63 5.46 3.83 5.65
C LEU A 63 6.56 3.80 4.57
N GLU A 64 6.16 3.80 3.31
CA GLU A 64 7.07 3.84 2.17
C GLU A 64 7.93 5.10 2.19
N GLY A 65 7.32 6.27 2.45
CA GLY A 65 8.04 7.54 2.56
C GLY A 65 9.06 7.55 3.70
N MET A 66 8.72 6.97 4.86
CA MET A 66 9.67 6.80 5.97
C MET A 66 10.87 5.95 5.54
N THR A 67 10.61 4.81 4.89
CA THR A 67 11.64 3.88 4.42
C THR A 67 12.55 4.52 3.37
N ARG A 68 11.98 5.24 2.40
CA ARG A 68 12.72 5.99 1.38
C ARG A 68 13.64 7.03 2.01
N TRP A 69 13.12 7.79 2.98
CA TRP A 69 13.90 8.81 3.67
C TRP A 69 15.11 8.22 4.39
N ILE A 70 14.92 7.12 5.12
CA ILE A 70 15.99 6.38 5.82
C ILE A 70 17.06 5.91 4.82
N ASN A 71 16.63 5.41 3.66
CA ASN A 71 17.51 4.88 2.62
C ASN A 71 18.10 5.96 1.68
N GLY A 72 17.89 7.25 1.96
CA GLY A 72 18.38 8.35 1.12
C GLY A 72 17.78 8.38 -0.29
N GLN A 73 16.59 7.79 -0.46
CA GLN A 73 15.89 7.72 -1.73
C GLN A 73 15.01 8.96 -1.97
N PRO A 74 14.75 9.34 -3.23
CA PRO A 74 13.85 10.44 -3.54
C PRO A 74 12.41 10.20 -3.03
N LEU A 75 11.80 11.27 -2.52
CA LEU A 75 10.40 11.28 -2.05
C LEU A 75 9.42 11.86 -3.10
N ASP A 76 9.94 12.54 -4.12
CA ASP A 76 9.19 13.17 -5.21
C ASP A 76 8.88 12.20 -6.37
N VAL A 77 8.76 10.91 -6.04
CA VAL A 77 8.34 9.90 -7.00
C VAL A 77 6.85 10.06 -7.34
N PRO A 78 6.45 9.90 -8.63
CA PRO A 78 5.05 9.89 -9.01
C PRO A 78 4.28 8.81 -8.24
N VAL A 79 3.29 9.27 -7.47
CA VAL A 79 2.51 8.46 -6.51
C VAL A 79 1.47 7.57 -7.22
N ALA A 80 1.21 7.84 -8.50
CA ALA A 80 0.28 7.08 -9.32
C ALA A 80 0.80 7.00 -10.76
N GLU A 81 0.57 5.85 -11.38
CA GLU A 81 0.65 5.71 -12.83
C GLU A 81 -0.49 6.54 -13.45
N VAL A 82 -0.13 7.56 -14.23
CA VAL A 82 -1.11 8.28 -15.04
C VAL A 82 -1.52 7.37 -16.17
N LYS A 83 -2.63 6.66 -16.01
CA LYS A 83 -3.24 5.96 -17.13
C LYS A 83 -3.80 7.00 -18.10
N PRO A 84 -3.44 6.93 -19.40
CA PRO A 84 -3.99 7.86 -20.36
C PRO A 84 -5.51 7.69 -20.46
N LEU A 85 -6.20 8.78 -20.80
CA LEU A 85 -7.66 8.88 -20.67
C LEU A 85 -8.41 7.86 -21.56
N ASP A 86 -7.77 7.43 -22.63
CA ASP A 86 -8.19 6.37 -23.56
C ASP A 86 -8.18 4.96 -22.94
N ALA A 87 -7.42 4.75 -21.86
CA ALA A 87 -7.44 3.50 -21.09
C ALA A 87 -8.63 3.42 -20.12
N LEU A 88 -9.32 4.54 -19.83
CA LEU A 88 -10.64 4.50 -19.21
C LEU A 88 -11.66 4.12 -20.29
N LYS A 89 -12.13 2.87 -20.26
CA LYS A 89 -13.29 2.44 -21.04
C LYS A 89 -14.53 3.17 -20.51
N LEU A 90 -14.75 4.39 -21.00
CA LEU A 90 -16.01 5.12 -20.84
C LEU A 90 -17.02 4.56 -21.85
N ASP A 91 -17.30 3.26 -21.75
CA ASP A 91 -18.48 2.70 -22.39
C ASP A 91 -19.66 3.13 -21.51
N HIS A 92 -20.66 3.80 -22.12
CA HIS A 92 -21.84 4.43 -21.49
C HIS A 92 -21.72 5.95 -21.21
N THR A 93 -21.68 6.73 -22.30
CA THR A 93 -22.54 7.93 -22.42
C THR A 93 -23.46 7.75 -23.62
#